data_AF-A0A7S0IZH5-F1
#
_entry.id   AF-A0A7S0IZH5-F1
#
_cell.length_a   1.000
_cell.length_b   1.000
_cell.length_c   1.000
_cell.angle_alpha   90.00
_cell.angle_beta   90.00
_cell.angle_gamma   90.00
#
_symmetry.space_group_name_H-M   'P 1'
#
loop_
_entity.id
_entity.type
_entity.pdbx_description
1 polymer ?
#
loop_
_entity_poly.entity_id
_entity_poly.type
_entity_poly.pdbx_seq_one_letter_code
_entity_poly.pdbx_strand_id
1 'polypeptide(L)'
;VFWREMSSDFIPSSAQCAPAQNLNAGFAHFPTAKEMYAHLREVTRPGGEFVVRNFVGVIEDISPEASVVETELFPRAALEFYTKKNMGWEFSQDEYDAWNLPERGGAQGDYRDGMPEKIANVIDCLRSEPLSKRAVIPIPFTSEGSKTADWKDQGQNKCCRELHLYLEDGKLKCTGIVRMQNANIFVKNIHFFATLLQHVASELGIELGEYTHWITNLCHDRTATSC
;
A
#
# COMPACT_ATOMS: atom_id res chain seq x y z
N VAL A 1 27.62 -9.26 -34.14
CA VAL A 1 28.18 -10.23 -33.18
C VAL A 1 28.33 -9.46 -31.87
N PHE A 2 27.41 -9.40 -30.92
CA PHE A 2 26.48 -10.38 -30.35
C PHE A 2 25.16 -9.67 -29.99
N TRP A 3 24.03 -10.12 -30.54
CA TRP A 3 22.75 -10.00 -29.87
C TRP A 3 22.53 -11.36 -29.20
N ARG A 4 22.55 -11.40 -27.86
CA ARG A 4 22.17 -12.59 -27.12
C ARG A 4 20.66 -12.72 -27.21
N GLU A 5 20.22 -13.77 -27.89
CA GLU A 5 18.88 -14.31 -27.76
C GLU A 5 18.57 -14.50 -26.27
N MET A 6 17.62 -13.75 -25.74
CA MET A 6 17.01 -14.07 -24.46
C MET A 6 16.13 -15.29 -24.70
N SER A 7 16.61 -16.45 -24.26
CA SER A 7 15.85 -17.70 -24.23
C SER A 7 14.53 -17.49 -23.50
N SER A 8 13.44 -17.91 -24.14
CA SER A 8 12.07 -17.93 -23.62
C SER A 8 11.82 -18.94 -22.50
N ASP A 9 12.86 -19.59 -21.97
CA ASP A 9 12.72 -20.84 -21.23
C ASP A 9 13.18 -20.73 -19.76
N PHE A 10 12.86 -19.61 -19.09
CA PHE A 10 12.89 -19.55 -17.64
C PHE A 10 11.47 -19.40 -17.10
N ILE A 11 10.74 -20.52 -17.07
CA ILE A 11 9.62 -20.67 -16.14
C ILE A 11 10.28 -21.12 -14.83
N PRO A 12 10.39 -20.30 -13.79
CA PRO A 12 10.89 -20.75 -12.51
C PRO A 12 9.97 -21.88 -12.06
N SER A 13 10.53 -23.08 -11.82
CA SER A 13 9.86 -24.09 -11.00
C SER A 13 9.38 -23.37 -9.74
N SER A 14 8.07 -23.35 -9.50
CA SER A 14 7.38 -22.77 -8.32
C SER A 14 8.29 -21.91 -7.44
N ALA A 15 8.26 -20.57 -7.61
CA ALA A 15 9.15 -19.62 -6.94
C ALA A 15 9.62 -20.14 -5.58
N GLN A 16 10.92 -20.45 -5.45
CA GLN A 16 11.46 -21.03 -4.22
C GLN A 16 11.22 -20.05 -3.08
N CYS A 17 10.24 -20.36 -2.23
CA CYS A 17 9.93 -19.63 -1.03
C CYS A 17 10.60 -20.32 0.16
N ALA A 18 11.05 -19.56 1.14
CA ALA A 18 11.52 -20.14 2.39
C ALA A 18 10.30 -20.70 3.14
N PRO A 19 10.41 -21.87 3.80
CA PRO A 19 9.41 -22.26 4.78
C PRO A 19 9.36 -21.19 5.87
N ALA A 20 8.19 -20.63 6.09
CA ALA A 20 7.99 -19.54 7.04
C ALA A 20 7.04 -19.98 8.16
N GLN A 21 7.34 -19.52 9.37
CA GLN A 21 6.41 -19.59 10.49
C GLN A 21 5.70 -18.25 10.59
N ASN A 22 4.65 -18.08 9.79
CA ASN A 22 3.90 -16.83 9.76
C ASN A 22 3.07 -16.68 11.06
N LEU A 23 3.40 -15.67 11.86
CA LEU A 23 2.73 -15.37 13.13
C LEU A 23 1.48 -14.50 12.96
N ASN A 24 1.07 -14.21 11.73
CA ASN A 24 -0.15 -13.48 11.42
C ASN A 24 -1.40 -14.13 12.02
N ALA A 25 -1.38 -15.44 12.30
CA ALA A 25 -2.46 -16.13 13.00
C ALA A 25 -2.84 -15.49 14.36
N GLY A 26 -1.94 -14.71 14.97
CA GLY A 26 -2.21 -13.96 16.20
C GLY A 26 -2.91 -12.60 15.99
N PHE A 27 -3.03 -12.11 14.77
CA PHE A 27 -3.70 -10.84 14.45
C PHE A 27 -5.16 -11.04 14.03
N ALA A 28 -5.91 -9.96 13.92
CA ALA A 28 -7.27 -10.01 13.37
C ALA A 28 -7.21 -10.24 11.86
N HIS A 29 -7.97 -11.22 11.36
CA HIS A 29 -8.10 -11.53 9.94
C HIS A 29 -9.42 -11.01 9.39
N PHE A 30 -9.36 -10.47 8.18
CA PHE A 30 -10.47 -9.90 7.46
C PHE A 30 -10.51 -10.51 6.07
N PRO A 31 -11.66 -11.04 5.61
CA PRO A 31 -11.77 -11.62 4.27
C PRO A 31 -11.33 -10.65 3.18
N THR A 32 -11.79 -9.40 3.24
CA THR A 32 -11.44 -8.36 2.27
C THR A 32 -11.18 -7.01 2.94
N ALA A 33 -10.80 -6.01 2.15
CA ALA A 33 -10.66 -4.63 2.64
C ALA A 33 -11.97 -4.05 3.20
N LYS A 34 -13.13 -4.55 2.75
CA LYS A 34 -14.44 -4.08 3.22
C LYS A 34 -14.67 -4.42 4.69
N GLU A 35 -14.37 -5.65 5.10
CA GLU A 35 -14.53 -6.08 6.49
C GLU A 35 -13.52 -5.36 7.40
N MET A 36 -12.27 -5.19 6.94
CA MET A 36 -11.30 -4.38 7.68
C MET A 36 -11.78 -2.94 7.81
N TYR A 37 -12.25 -2.31 6.74
CA TYR A 37 -12.77 -0.94 6.79
C TYR A 37 -13.91 -0.80 7.80
N ALA A 38 -14.90 -1.70 7.77
CA ALA A 38 -16.00 -1.71 8.73
C ALA A 38 -15.49 -1.81 10.18
N HIS A 39 -14.52 -2.69 10.42
CA HIS A 39 -13.91 -2.82 11.75
C HIS A 39 -13.15 -1.56 12.18
N LEU A 40 -12.33 -0.97 11.30
CA LEU A 40 -11.61 0.28 11.58
C LEU A 40 -12.58 1.41 11.95
N ARG A 41 -13.71 1.52 11.24
CA ARG A 41 -14.77 2.51 11.54
C ARG A 41 -15.43 2.23 12.88
N GLU A 42 -15.62 0.97 13.24
CA GLU A 42 -16.20 0.57 14.53
C GLU A 42 -15.31 0.93 15.70
N VAL A 43 -14.06 0.47 15.69
CA VAL A 43 -13.14 0.65 16.82
C VAL A 43 -12.75 2.12 17.00
N THR A 44 -12.90 2.94 15.97
CA THR A 44 -12.66 4.40 16.04
C THR A 44 -13.93 5.22 16.23
N ARG A 45 -15.12 4.61 16.28
CA ARG A 45 -16.41 5.30 16.32
C ARG A 45 -16.51 6.50 17.28
N PRO A 46 -15.87 6.51 18.49
CA PRO A 46 -15.92 7.68 19.36
C PRO A 46 -15.50 9.00 18.69
N GLY A 47 -14.64 8.96 17.65
CA GLY A 47 -14.26 10.14 16.87
C GLY A 47 -13.42 11.17 17.64
N GLY A 48 -13.26 12.36 17.05
CA GLY A 48 -12.48 13.45 17.64
C GLY A 48 -11.01 13.08 17.88
N GLU A 49 -10.48 13.43 19.05
CA GLU A 49 -9.11 13.10 19.48
C GLU A 49 -8.90 11.61 19.85
N PHE A 50 -9.92 10.76 19.72
CA PHE A 50 -9.79 9.35 20.04
C PHE A 50 -8.90 8.63 19.03
N VAL A 51 -7.84 7.98 19.53
CA VAL A 51 -6.86 7.25 18.72
C VAL A 51 -6.69 5.84 19.26
N VAL A 52 -6.87 4.86 18.39
CA VAL A 52 -6.45 3.47 18.62
C VAL A 52 -4.96 3.35 18.28
N ARG A 53 -4.17 2.76 19.18
CA ARG A 53 -2.71 2.62 19.00
C ARG A 53 -2.36 1.20 18.57
N ASN A 54 -1.41 1.10 17.64
CA ASN A 54 -0.80 -0.17 17.20
C ASN A 54 -1.81 -1.22 16.71
N PHE A 55 -2.78 -0.81 15.90
CA PHE A 55 -3.67 -1.75 15.24
C PHE A 55 -2.88 -2.57 14.21
N VAL A 56 -3.14 -3.88 14.18
CA VAL A 56 -2.63 -4.80 13.14
C VAL A 56 -3.79 -5.67 12.69
N GLY A 57 -3.98 -5.75 11.37
CA GLY A 57 -4.94 -6.67 10.78
C GLY A 57 -4.44 -7.23 9.45
N VAL A 58 -4.95 -8.39 9.09
CA VAL A 58 -4.60 -9.13 7.88
C VAL A 58 -5.80 -9.15 6.95
N ILE A 59 -5.59 -8.78 5.69
CA ILE A 59 -6.56 -8.95 4.61
C ILE A 59 -6.18 -10.21 3.85
N GLU A 60 -7.09 -11.17 3.82
CA GLU A 60 -6.89 -12.47 3.18
C GLU A 60 -6.90 -12.35 1.65
N ASP A 61 -7.90 -11.66 1.11
CA ASP A 61 -8.01 -11.31 -0.31
C ASP A 61 -7.80 -9.80 -0.51
N ILE A 62 -6.58 -9.45 -0.91
CA ILE A 62 -6.16 -8.08 -1.26
C ILE A 62 -6.16 -7.83 -2.78
N SER A 63 -6.89 -8.64 -3.56
CA SER A 63 -7.08 -8.35 -4.98
C SER A 63 -7.68 -6.95 -5.20
N PRO A 64 -7.41 -6.28 -6.33
CA PRO A 64 -7.99 -4.98 -6.63
C PRO A 64 -9.52 -4.98 -6.48
N GLU A 65 -10.19 -6.03 -6.96
CA GLU A 65 -11.64 -6.21 -6.89
C GLU A 65 -12.14 -6.32 -5.45
N ALA A 66 -11.50 -7.14 -4.62
CA ALA A 66 -11.83 -7.28 -3.19
C ALA A 66 -11.49 -6.04 -2.37
N SER A 67 -10.62 -5.17 -2.91
CA SER A 67 -10.14 -3.97 -2.25
C SER A 67 -10.90 -2.70 -2.63
N VAL A 68 -11.91 -2.79 -3.50
CA VAL A 68 -12.77 -1.65 -3.82
C VAL A 68 -13.83 -1.45 -2.74
N VAL A 69 -13.69 -0.38 -1.97
CA VAL A 69 -14.66 0.04 -0.96
C VAL A 69 -15.11 1.47 -1.25
N GLU A 70 -16.27 1.61 -1.88
CA GLU A 70 -16.80 2.91 -2.26
C GLU A 70 -17.47 3.60 -1.07
N THR A 71 -17.21 4.90 -0.95
CA THR A 71 -17.83 5.77 0.05
C THR A 71 -18.23 7.09 -0.62
N GLU A 72 -19.02 7.93 0.05
CA GLU A 72 -19.33 9.27 -0.47
C GLU A 72 -18.05 10.10 -0.71
N LEU A 73 -17.07 9.99 0.19
CA LEU A 73 -15.78 10.67 0.07
C LEU A 73 -14.88 10.04 -1.00
N PHE A 74 -15.07 8.76 -1.31
CA PHE A 74 -14.28 8.01 -2.28
C PHE A 74 -15.17 7.13 -3.15
N PRO A 75 -15.91 7.72 -4.11
CA PRO A 75 -16.49 6.97 -5.21
C PRO A 75 -15.39 6.32 -6.04
N ARG A 76 -15.72 5.26 -6.79
CA ARG A 76 -14.76 4.51 -7.62
C ARG A 76 -13.82 5.38 -8.46
N ALA A 77 -14.34 6.36 -9.19
CA ALA A 77 -13.53 7.23 -10.04
C ALA A 77 -12.43 7.98 -9.27
N ALA A 78 -12.68 8.32 -8.00
CA ALA A 78 -11.67 8.94 -7.16
C ALA A 78 -10.63 7.94 -6.67
N LEU A 79 -11.04 6.72 -6.31
CA LEU A 79 -10.12 5.64 -5.96
C LEU A 79 -9.15 5.37 -7.12
N GLU A 80 -9.68 5.28 -8.34
CA GLU A 80 -8.91 5.09 -9.57
C GLU A 80 -7.95 6.25 -9.83
N PHE A 81 -8.40 7.50 -9.71
CA PHE A 81 -7.54 8.68 -9.84
C PHE A 81 -6.36 8.65 -8.86
N TYR A 82 -6.62 8.45 -7.56
CA TYR A 82 -5.55 8.43 -6.57
C TYR A 82 -4.59 7.24 -6.76
N THR A 83 -5.09 6.09 -7.21
CA THR A 83 -4.24 4.95 -7.58
C THR A 83 -3.34 5.32 -8.75
N LYS A 84 -3.88 5.85 -9.87
CA LYS A 84 -3.08 6.28 -11.01
C LYS A 84 -2.00 7.27 -10.59
N LYS A 85 -2.39 8.30 -9.84
CA LYS A 85 -1.48 9.34 -9.32
C LYS A 85 -0.35 8.71 -8.51
N ASN A 86 -0.67 7.84 -7.55
CA ASN A 86 0.32 7.25 -6.65
C ASN A 86 1.21 6.22 -7.35
N MET A 87 0.69 5.49 -8.34
CA MET A 87 1.46 4.57 -9.20
C MET A 87 2.40 5.31 -10.16
N GLY A 88 2.22 6.62 -10.34
CA GLY A 88 2.92 7.40 -11.36
C GLY A 88 2.41 7.16 -12.78
N TRP A 89 1.20 6.64 -12.92
CA TRP A 89 0.52 6.47 -14.20
C TRP A 89 -0.10 7.78 -14.68
N GLU A 90 -0.41 7.81 -15.97
CA GLU A 90 -1.06 8.97 -16.60
C GLU A 90 -2.50 9.14 -16.10
N PHE A 91 -2.91 10.41 -15.96
CA PHE A 91 -4.28 10.85 -15.66
C PHE A 91 -4.50 12.20 -16.35
N SER A 92 -5.76 12.54 -16.65
CA SER A 92 -6.12 13.80 -17.31
C SER A 92 -6.18 14.98 -16.33
N GLN A 93 -6.13 16.20 -16.85
CA GLN A 93 -6.36 17.41 -16.06
C GLN A 93 -7.78 17.43 -15.46
N ASP A 94 -8.78 16.96 -16.21
CA ASP A 94 -10.16 16.87 -15.74
C ASP A 94 -10.28 15.91 -14.53
N GLU A 95 -9.57 14.77 -14.57
CA GLU A 95 -9.51 13.86 -13.40
C GLU A 95 -8.85 14.54 -12.20
N TYR A 96 -7.78 15.30 -12.42
CA TYR A 96 -7.10 16.04 -11.37
C TYR A 96 -8.00 17.08 -10.72
N ASP A 97 -8.65 17.93 -11.52
CA ASP A 97 -9.51 19.01 -11.03
C ASP A 97 -10.74 18.46 -10.30
N ALA A 98 -11.27 17.31 -10.74
CA ALA A 98 -12.40 16.66 -10.10
C ALA A 98 -12.05 16.00 -8.76
N TRP A 99 -10.87 15.38 -8.63
CA TRP A 99 -10.60 14.42 -7.54
C TRP A 99 -9.45 14.79 -6.61
N ASN A 100 -8.53 15.67 -7.01
CA ASN A 100 -7.38 16.08 -6.20
C ASN A 100 -7.77 17.13 -5.12
N LEU A 101 -8.71 16.77 -4.27
CA LEU A 101 -9.29 17.67 -3.27
C LEU A 101 -8.59 17.55 -1.89
N PRO A 102 -8.46 18.66 -1.13
CA PRO A 102 -7.83 18.66 0.19
C PRO A 102 -8.41 17.61 1.13
N GLU A 103 -9.73 17.48 1.22
CA GLU A 103 -10.48 16.56 2.10
C GLU A 103 -10.15 15.08 1.85
N ARG A 104 -9.78 14.73 0.62
CA ARG A 104 -9.34 13.37 0.19
C ARG A 104 -7.85 13.13 0.42
N GLY A 105 -7.15 14.13 0.96
CA GLY A 105 -5.71 14.10 1.23
C GLY A 105 -4.87 14.52 0.03
N GLY A 106 -5.41 15.30 -0.91
CA GLY A 106 -4.67 15.79 -2.09
C GLY A 106 -3.42 16.62 -1.75
N ALA A 107 -3.38 17.20 -0.54
CA ALA A 107 -2.24 17.96 -0.02
C ALA A 107 -1.28 17.16 0.89
N GLN A 108 -1.57 15.88 1.20
CA GLN A 108 -0.83 15.09 2.19
C GLN A 108 0.42 14.38 1.62
N GLY A 109 1.20 15.15 0.86
CA GLY A 109 2.44 14.71 0.23
C GLY A 109 2.26 13.83 -1.00
N ASP A 110 3.27 13.87 -1.88
CA ASP A 110 3.24 13.15 -3.14
C ASP A 110 3.86 11.75 -3.00
N TYR A 111 3.05 10.70 -3.18
CA TYR A 111 3.53 9.31 -3.19
C TYR A 111 4.19 8.95 -4.52
N ARG A 112 3.93 9.72 -5.59
CA ARG A 112 4.40 9.47 -6.95
C ARG A 112 5.91 9.49 -7.09
N ASP A 113 6.59 10.30 -6.26
CA ASP A 113 8.03 10.51 -6.33
C ASP A 113 8.82 9.19 -6.31
N GLY A 114 9.45 8.87 -7.43
CA GLY A 114 10.22 7.65 -7.66
C GLY A 114 9.43 6.33 -7.56
N MET A 115 8.09 6.35 -7.62
CA MET A 115 7.29 5.13 -7.46
C MET A 115 7.57 4.08 -8.54
N PRO A 116 7.61 4.41 -9.85
CA PRO A 116 7.94 3.43 -10.89
C PRO A 116 9.28 2.73 -10.65
N GLU A 117 10.30 3.48 -10.25
CA GLU A 117 11.64 2.96 -9.95
C GLU A 117 11.65 2.08 -8.70
N LYS A 118 10.89 2.45 -7.65
CA LYS A 118 10.75 1.63 -6.44
C LYS A 118 10.07 0.30 -6.74
N ILE A 119 9.02 0.31 -7.55
CA ILE A 119 8.32 -0.90 -8.00
C ILE A 119 9.26 -1.78 -8.81
N ALA A 120 9.95 -1.21 -9.80
CA ALA A 120 10.90 -1.93 -10.64
C ALA A 120 12.03 -2.56 -9.81
N ASN A 121 12.55 -1.85 -8.81
CA ASN A 121 13.59 -2.34 -7.91
C ASN A 121 13.12 -3.54 -7.06
N VAL A 122 11.86 -3.53 -6.59
CA VAL A 122 11.30 -4.67 -5.84
C VAL A 122 11.09 -5.87 -6.76
N ILE A 123 10.58 -5.67 -7.97
CA ILE A 123 10.43 -6.74 -8.97
C ILE A 123 11.79 -7.37 -9.28
N ASP A 124 12.81 -6.55 -9.57
CA ASP A 124 14.17 -7.03 -9.83
C ASP A 124 14.74 -7.80 -8.63
N CYS A 125 14.55 -7.27 -7.41
CA CYS A 125 15.01 -7.89 -6.18
C CYS A 125 14.36 -9.27 -5.96
N LEU A 126 13.03 -9.40 -6.06
CA LEU A 126 12.33 -10.66 -5.83
C LEU A 126 12.55 -11.67 -6.97
N ARG A 127 12.76 -11.20 -8.20
CA ARG A 127 13.09 -12.07 -9.34
C ARG A 127 14.51 -12.66 -9.21
N SER A 128 15.47 -11.84 -8.78
CA SER A 128 16.89 -12.24 -8.66
C SER A 128 17.20 -12.93 -7.33
N GLU A 129 16.55 -12.51 -6.25
CA GLU A 129 16.71 -13.02 -4.89
C GLU A 129 15.34 -13.26 -4.22
N PRO A 130 14.62 -14.36 -4.55
CA PRO A 130 13.28 -14.68 -4.02
C PRO A 130 13.13 -14.66 -2.49
N LEU A 131 14.24 -14.88 -1.76
CA LEU A 131 14.29 -14.90 -0.29
C LEU A 131 14.80 -13.58 0.31
N SER A 132 14.91 -12.54 -0.50
CA SER A 132 15.44 -11.25 -0.07
C SER A 132 14.54 -10.62 0.99
N LYS A 133 15.19 -10.13 2.05
CA LYS A 133 14.56 -9.30 3.10
C LYS A 133 14.62 -7.80 2.77
N ARG A 134 15.03 -7.47 1.54
CA ARG A 134 15.30 -6.10 1.07
C ARG A 134 14.29 -5.60 0.03
N ALA A 135 13.31 -6.42 -0.33
CA ALA A 135 12.21 -6.05 -1.20
C ALA A 135 11.24 -5.11 -0.46
N VAL A 136 11.61 -3.83 -0.39
CA VAL A 136 10.89 -2.80 0.35
C VAL A 136 10.64 -1.59 -0.53
N ILE A 137 9.41 -1.07 -0.51
CA ILE A 137 9.07 0.24 -1.09
C ILE A 137 9.01 1.25 0.06
N PRO A 138 10.07 2.06 0.24
CA PRO A 138 10.04 3.16 1.19
C PRO A 138 9.26 4.34 0.60
N ILE A 139 8.41 4.92 1.44
CA ILE A 139 7.79 6.22 1.22
C ILE A 139 8.47 7.13 2.24
N PRO A 140 9.53 7.87 1.90
CA PRO A 140 10.18 8.72 2.88
C PRO A 140 9.39 10.03 3.08
N PHE A 141 9.67 10.75 4.17
CA PHE A 141 9.15 12.12 4.36
C PHE A 141 9.81 13.08 3.37
N THR A 142 11.11 12.91 3.17
CA THR A 142 11.95 13.73 2.30
C THR A 142 12.87 12.84 1.47
N SER A 143 13.38 13.35 0.35
CA SER A 143 14.39 12.66 -0.46
C SER A 143 15.79 12.67 0.18
N GLU A 144 16.04 13.56 1.15
CA GLU A 144 17.35 13.73 1.80
C GLU A 144 17.49 13.03 3.16
N GLY A 145 16.48 12.26 3.56
CA GLY A 145 16.46 11.48 4.80
C GLY A 145 15.93 12.23 6.02
N SER A 146 15.84 11.53 7.16
CA SER A 146 15.10 11.99 8.34
C SER A 146 15.60 13.30 8.96
N LYS A 147 16.86 13.68 8.73
CA LYS A 147 17.43 14.95 9.22
C LYS A 147 16.72 16.18 8.66
N THR A 148 16.10 16.08 7.49
CA THR A 148 15.41 17.18 6.81
C THR A 148 13.89 17.11 6.97
N ALA A 149 13.39 16.16 7.77
CA ALA A 149 11.96 16.06 8.04
C ALA A 149 11.48 17.28 8.84
N ASP A 150 10.53 18.02 8.28
CA ASP A 150 9.86 19.14 8.95
C ASP A 150 8.41 18.77 9.23
N TRP A 151 8.07 18.61 10.51
CA TRP A 151 6.72 18.25 10.95
C TRP A 151 5.68 19.35 10.67
N LYS A 152 6.12 20.57 10.32
CA LYS A 152 5.24 21.67 9.90
C LYS A 152 4.92 21.64 8.41
N ASP A 153 5.70 20.93 7.61
CA ASP A 153 5.49 20.79 6.18
C ASP A 153 4.42 19.74 5.90
N GLN A 154 3.23 20.21 5.54
CA GLN A 154 2.10 19.35 5.19
C GLN A 154 2.38 18.43 3.98
N GLY A 155 3.31 18.83 3.09
CA GLY A 155 3.79 18.00 1.99
C GLY A 155 4.59 16.77 2.44
N GLN A 156 5.00 16.74 3.71
CA GLN A 156 5.68 15.61 4.34
C GLN A 156 4.74 14.75 5.16
N ASN A 157 3.42 15.02 5.21
CA ASN A 157 2.47 14.27 6.03
C ASN A 157 2.02 12.92 5.43
N LYS A 158 2.88 12.27 4.63
CA LYS A 158 2.63 10.93 4.09
C LYS A 158 2.49 9.90 5.22
N CYS A 159 1.39 9.15 5.17
CA CYS A 159 0.97 8.22 6.23
C CYS A 159 1.65 6.85 6.15
N CYS A 160 1.61 6.20 4.98
CA CYS A 160 2.34 4.95 4.74
C CYS A 160 3.83 5.24 4.72
N ARG A 161 4.64 4.45 5.42
CA ARG A 161 6.10 4.60 5.49
C ARG A 161 6.80 3.56 4.65
N GLU A 162 6.35 2.32 4.72
CA GLU A 162 7.03 1.21 4.06
C GLU A 162 6.01 0.15 3.63
N LEU A 163 6.25 -0.46 2.48
CA LEU A 163 5.63 -1.72 2.07
C LEU A 163 6.74 -2.76 2.00
N HIS A 164 6.63 -3.82 2.78
CA HIS A 164 7.58 -4.93 2.83
C HIS A 164 7.01 -6.08 2.03
N LEU A 165 7.57 -6.35 0.86
CA LEU A 165 7.11 -7.40 -0.03
C LEU A 165 7.99 -8.64 0.14
N TYR A 166 7.39 -9.81 0.14
CA TYR A 166 8.10 -11.07 0.32
C TYR A 166 7.32 -12.21 -0.32
N LEU A 167 8.05 -13.27 -0.68
CA LEU A 167 7.46 -14.48 -1.23
C LEU A 167 7.28 -15.52 -0.13
N GLU A 168 6.08 -16.02 0.01
CA GLU A 168 5.71 -17.03 1.01
C GLU A 168 4.60 -17.92 0.43
N ASP A 169 4.74 -19.23 0.60
CA ASP A 169 3.79 -20.24 0.08
C ASP A 169 3.54 -20.15 -1.44
N GLY A 170 4.54 -19.70 -2.21
CA GLY A 170 4.43 -19.48 -3.66
C GLY A 170 3.65 -18.23 -4.04
N LYS A 171 3.31 -17.37 -3.08
CA LYS A 171 2.53 -16.14 -3.27
C LYS A 171 3.34 -14.89 -2.90
N LEU A 172 3.00 -13.77 -3.54
CA LEU A 172 3.45 -12.45 -3.10
C LEU A 172 2.61 -12.02 -1.90
N LYS A 173 3.24 -11.84 -0.74
CA LYS A 173 2.61 -11.25 0.44
C LYS A 173 3.24 -9.89 0.74
N CYS A 174 2.55 -9.05 1.51
CA CYS A 174 3.06 -7.73 1.87
C CYS A 174 2.66 -7.33 3.29
N THR A 175 3.58 -6.69 4.01
CA THR A 175 3.28 -5.94 5.23
C THR A 175 3.44 -4.45 4.98
N GLY A 176 2.36 -3.68 5.15
CA GLY A 176 2.40 -2.22 5.08
C GLY A 176 2.49 -1.59 6.46
N ILE A 177 3.44 -0.66 6.63
CA ILE A 177 3.62 0.10 7.87
C ILE A 177 3.11 1.52 7.66
N VAL A 178 2.13 1.91 8.46
CA VAL A 178 1.45 3.19 8.39
C VAL A 178 1.55 3.91 9.73
N ARG A 179 2.19 5.08 9.76
CA ARG A 179 2.37 5.86 11.01
C ARG A 179 1.03 6.39 11.56
N MET A 180 0.07 6.61 10.68
CA MET A 180 -1.23 7.19 10.97
C MET A 180 -2.23 6.77 9.90
N GLN A 181 -3.39 6.25 10.26
CA GLN A 181 -4.47 5.96 9.33
C GLN A 181 -5.74 6.64 9.84
N ASN A 182 -6.33 7.45 8.98
CA ASN A 182 -7.69 7.89 9.14
C ASN A 182 -8.61 6.83 8.51
N ALA A 183 -9.58 6.33 9.26
CA ALA A 183 -10.50 5.29 8.79
C ALA A 183 -11.25 5.72 7.50
N ASN A 184 -11.66 6.99 7.35
CA ASN A 184 -12.30 7.50 6.13
C ASN A 184 -11.39 7.50 4.90
N ILE A 185 -10.07 7.57 5.10
CA ILE A 185 -9.07 7.60 4.02
C ILE A 185 -8.52 6.21 3.72
N PHE A 186 -8.79 5.21 4.59
CA PHE A 186 -8.30 3.84 4.43
C PHE A 186 -8.61 3.27 3.05
N VAL A 187 -9.83 3.47 2.56
CA VAL A 187 -10.30 2.95 1.26
C VAL A 187 -9.44 3.42 0.08
N LYS A 188 -8.93 4.65 0.13
CA LYS A 188 -8.00 5.18 -0.88
C LYS A 188 -6.66 4.46 -0.84
N ASN A 189 -6.09 4.32 0.36
CA ASN A 189 -4.76 3.72 0.53
C ASN A 189 -4.78 2.24 0.16
N ILE A 190 -5.80 1.51 0.60
CA ILE A 190 -5.88 0.06 0.38
C ILE A 190 -6.13 -0.27 -1.09
N HIS A 191 -6.93 0.53 -1.80
CA HIS A 191 -7.13 0.39 -3.25
C HIS A 191 -5.81 0.57 -4.03
N PHE A 192 -5.01 1.58 -3.64
CA PHE A 192 -3.67 1.78 -4.19
C PHE A 192 -2.74 0.60 -3.90
N PHE A 193 -2.68 0.13 -2.65
CA PHE A 193 -1.81 -0.99 -2.28
C PHE A 193 -2.20 -2.28 -3.01
N ALA A 194 -3.50 -2.60 -3.09
CA ALA A 194 -3.99 -3.75 -3.83
C ALA A 194 -3.57 -3.72 -5.30
N THR A 195 -3.72 -2.57 -5.96
CA THR A 195 -3.29 -2.40 -7.36
C THR A 195 -1.77 -2.54 -7.52
N LEU A 196 -0.99 -1.93 -6.63
CA LEU A 196 0.46 -2.03 -6.64
C LEU A 196 0.92 -3.49 -6.47
N LEU A 197 0.36 -4.19 -5.48
CA LEU A 197 0.74 -5.57 -5.19
C LEU A 197 0.32 -6.51 -6.31
N GLN A 198 -0.87 -6.32 -6.88
CA GLN A 198 -1.30 -7.08 -8.05
C GLN A 198 -0.37 -6.83 -9.25
N HIS A 199 0.06 -5.59 -9.48
CA HIS A 199 1.01 -5.28 -10.54
C HIS A 199 2.35 -6.02 -10.34
N VAL A 200 2.91 -5.99 -9.12
CA VAL A 200 4.15 -6.71 -8.80
C VAL A 200 3.97 -8.23 -8.95
N ALA A 201 2.86 -8.80 -8.46
CA ALA A 201 2.57 -10.23 -8.56
C ALA A 201 2.48 -10.68 -10.03
N SER A 202 1.77 -9.91 -10.86
CA SER A 202 1.66 -10.16 -12.30
C SER A 202 3.02 -10.11 -13.01
N GLU A 203 3.86 -9.13 -12.71
CA GLU A 203 5.21 -9.00 -13.29
C GLU A 203 6.16 -10.14 -12.87
N LEU A 204 5.93 -10.72 -11.69
CA LEU A 204 6.68 -11.88 -11.19
C LEU A 204 6.08 -13.21 -11.68
N GLY A 205 4.87 -13.22 -12.26
CA GLY A 205 4.18 -14.43 -12.70
C GLY A 205 3.74 -15.33 -11.53
N ILE A 206 3.38 -14.73 -10.40
CA ILE A 206 2.98 -15.45 -9.16
C ILE A 206 1.63 -14.96 -8.65
N GLU A 207 0.99 -15.78 -7.82
CA GLU A 207 -0.27 -15.39 -7.19
C GLU A 207 -0.07 -14.31 -6.12
N LEU A 208 -1.05 -13.42 -6.01
CA LEU A 208 -1.15 -12.50 -4.89
C LEU A 208 -1.67 -13.26 -3.65
N GLY A 209 -1.02 -13.04 -2.52
CA GLY A 209 -1.41 -13.57 -1.22
C GLY A 209 -1.96 -12.47 -0.30
N GLU A 210 -1.78 -12.67 0.99
CA GLU A 210 -2.34 -11.80 2.04
C GLU A 210 -1.59 -10.47 2.17
N TYR A 211 -2.29 -9.48 2.72
CA TYR A 211 -1.73 -8.19 3.10
C TYR A 211 -1.90 -7.92 4.60
N THR A 212 -0.81 -7.60 5.29
CA THR A 212 -0.82 -7.19 6.70
C THR A 212 -0.74 -5.68 6.81
N HIS A 213 -1.70 -5.06 7.47
CA HIS A 213 -1.81 -3.62 7.63
C HIS A 213 -1.47 -3.21 9.07
N TRP A 214 -0.30 -2.61 9.27
CA TRP A 214 0.17 -2.16 10.57
C TRP A 214 0.00 -0.64 10.72
N ILE A 215 -0.84 -0.22 11.67
CA ILE A 215 -1.16 1.18 11.93
C ILE A 215 -0.69 1.58 13.33
N THR A 216 0.23 2.55 13.42
CA THR A 216 0.67 3.08 14.73
C THR A 216 -0.42 3.92 15.40
N ASN A 217 -1.09 4.78 14.63
CA ASN A 217 -2.14 5.67 15.10
C ASN A 217 -3.36 5.54 14.19
N LEU A 218 -4.49 5.13 14.72
CA LEU A 218 -5.73 4.94 13.97
C LEU A 218 -6.80 5.88 14.54
N CYS A 219 -7.34 6.77 13.70
CA CYS A 219 -8.41 7.69 14.07
C CYS A 219 -9.64 7.52 13.16
N HIS A 220 -10.77 8.07 13.60
CA HIS A 220 -12.04 7.97 12.86
C HIS A 220 -12.06 8.84 11.61
N ASP A 221 -11.64 10.09 11.77
CA ASP A 221 -11.72 11.15 10.78
C ASP A 221 -10.60 12.19 11.01
N ARG A 222 -10.65 13.31 10.27
CA ARG A 222 -9.60 14.33 10.27
C ARG A 222 -9.72 15.35 11.41
N THR A 223 -10.72 15.23 12.27
CA THR A 223 -10.90 16.13 13.41
C THR A 223 -9.89 15.87 14.53
N ALA A 224 -9.22 14.71 14.52
CA ALA A 224 -8.07 14.43 15.37
C ALA A 224 -6.91 15.39 15.01
N THR A 225 -6.48 16.21 15.96
CA THR A 225 -5.61 17.40 15.82
C THR A 225 -4.15 17.08 15.39
N SER A 226 -3.85 15.87 14.92
CA SER A 226 -2.49 15.41 14.57
C SER A 226 -2.37 14.79 13.17
N CYS A 227 -3.20 15.20 12.21
CA CYS A 227 -3.13 14.72 10.82
C CYS A 227 -2.24 15.59 9.92
#